data_AF-A0A928ZF66-F1
#
_entry.id   AF-A0A928ZF66-F1
#
_cell.length_a   1.000
_cell.length_b   1.000
_cell.length_c   1.000
_cell.angle_alpha   90.00
_cell.angle_beta   90.00
_cell.angle_gamma   90.00
#
_symmetry.space_group_name_H-M   'P 1'
#
loop_
_entity.id
_entity.type
_entity.pdbx_description
1 polymer ?
#
loop_
_entity_poly.entity_id
_entity_poly.type
_entity_poly.pdbx_seq_one_letter_code
_entity_poly.pdbx_strand_id
1 'polypeptide(L)'
;ATVVQLLETTFIRIGNDQYAKKNRSFGLTTLRNRHVEIEGTKVKFEFRGKSGVDHEIELKDRRLANIIKQCQEIPGYEIFKYYDESGERQFVDSGDVNEYLQQITGRDFTAKDFRTWAGTLLAAIELEELGEFESETQAKKNITQAIKNVACQLGNRPATCRKYYVHPAILESYQNGSLLPLMSETAGKESASDELSPEEQVVLQIIQQAIPLPE
;
A
#
# COMPACT_ATOMS: atom_id res chain seq x y z
N ALA A 1 -13.92 -6.96 -0.74
CA ALA A 1 -13.53 -6.07 -1.87
C ALA A 1 -13.08 -4.68 -1.42
N THR A 2 -13.96 -3.79 -0.91
CA THR A 2 -13.62 -2.38 -0.57
C THR A 2 -12.38 -2.21 0.30
N VAL A 3 -12.26 -3.00 1.38
CA VAL A 3 -11.11 -2.93 2.28
C VAL A 3 -9.81 -3.31 1.56
N VAL A 4 -9.86 -4.29 0.64
CA VAL A 4 -8.70 -4.69 -0.16
C VAL A 4 -8.27 -3.57 -1.10
N GLN A 5 -9.21 -2.95 -1.80
CA GLN A 5 -8.92 -1.80 -2.65
C GLN A 5 -8.31 -0.64 -1.84
N LEU A 6 -8.79 -0.41 -0.62
CA LEU A 6 -8.20 0.59 0.27
C LEU A 6 -6.79 0.22 0.74
N LEU A 7 -6.47 -1.07 0.98
CA LEU A 7 -5.10 -1.49 1.29
C LEU A 7 -4.13 -1.13 0.16
N GLU A 8 -4.57 -1.35 -1.08
CA GLU A 8 -3.82 -1.06 -2.29
C GLU A 8 -3.64 0.44 -2.51
N THR A 9 -4.70 1.25 -2.39
CA THR A 9 -4.61 2.67 -2.76
C THR A 9 -4.09 3.57 -1.64
N THR A 10 -4.17 3.15 -0.38
CA THR A 10 -3.79 3.98 0.78
C THR A 10 -2.54 3.49 1.50
N PHE A 11 -2.13 2.24 1.25
CA PHE A 11 -1.06 1.55 1.96
C PHE A 11 -1.23 1.49 3.48
N ILE A 12 -2.42 1.79 4.02
CA ILE A 12 -2.70 1.72 5.45
C ILE A 12 -2.49 0.28 5.92
N ARG A 13 -1.89 0.12 7.11
CA ARG A 13 -1.77 -1.21 7.72
C ARG A 13 -3.16 -1.74 8.03
N ILE A 14 -3.40 -3.02 7.75
CA ILE A 14 -4.70 -3.67 8.02
C ILE A 14 -5.25 -3.37 9.42
N GLY A 15 -4.40 -3.36 10.44
CA GLY A 15 -4.83 -3.16 11.82
C GLY A 15 -5.27 -4.47 12.48
N ASN A 16 -5.22 -4.51 13.80
CA ASN A 16 -5.70 -5.63 14.59
C ASN A 16 -6.29 -5.07 15.89
N ASP A 17 -7.48 -5.56 16.23
CA ASP A 17 -8.30 -5.08 17.33
C ASP A 17 -7.61 -5.13 18.71
N GLN A 18 -6.85 -6.20 18.98
CA GLN A 18 -6.13 -6.35 20.23
C GLN A 18 -5.06 -5.26 20.38
N TYR A 19 -4.32 -4.97 19.30
CA TYR A 19 -3.31 -3.92 19.28
C TYR A 19 -3.93 -2.52 19.37
N ALA A 20 -5.09 -2.32 18.75
CA ALA A 20 -5.76 -1.03 18.75
C ALA A 20 -6.26 -0.61 20.14
N LYS A 21 -6.88 -1.54 20.87
CA LYS A 21 -7.36 -1.30 22.24
C LYS A 21 -6.21 -1.04 23.20
N LYS A 22 -5.11 -1.80 23.08
CA LYS A 22 -3.96 -1.70 24.00
C LYS A 22 -3.14 -0.42 23.79
N ASN A 23 -2.86 -0.05 22.54
CA ASN A 23 -1.90 1.02 22.23
C ASN A 23 -2.55 2.33 21.79
N ARG A 24 -3.88 2.36 21.63
CA ARG A 24 -4.61 3.47 20.99
C ARG A 24 -4.03 3.81 19.61
N SER A 25 -3.69 2.76 18.86
CA SER A 25 -3.12 2.82 17.50
C SER A 25 -4.05 2.12 16.53
N PHE A 26 -4.42 2.78 15.44
CA PHE A 26 -5.40 2.26 14.49
C PHE A 26 -4.74 1.77 13.19
N GLY A 27 -5.41 0.84 12.53
CA GLY A 27 -5.17 0.43 11.16
C GLY A 27 -6.52 0.32 10.46
N LEU A 28 -6.53 -0.04 9.18
CA LEU A 28 -7.68 0.06 8.30
C LEU A 28 -8.97 -0.55 8.91
N THR A 29 -8.95 -1.82 9.32
CA THR A 29 -10.11 -2.51 9.90
C THR A 29 -10.48 -2.04 11.30
N THR A 30 -9.60 -1.30 11.98
CA THR A 30 -9.86 -0.77 13.33
C THR A 30 -10.16 0.73 13.33
N LEU A 31 -10.25 1.35 12.16
CA LEU A 31 -10.65 2.75 12.03
C LEU A 31 -12.08 2.96 12.54
N ARG A 32 -12.32 4.17 13.05
CA ARG A 32 -13.60 4.59 13.63
C ARG A 32 -14.13 5.77 12.87
N ASN A 33 -15.44 6.04 12.95
CA ASN A 33 -16.09 7.13 12.19
C ASN A 33 -15.35 8.46 12.32
N ARG A 34 -14.86 8.81 13.50
CA ARG A 34 -14.09 10.05 13.75
C ARG A 34 -12.74 10.15 13.02
N HIS A 35 -12.22 9.04 12.49
CA HIS A 35 -10.96 9.00 11.74
C HIS A 35 -11.19 9.20 10.24
N VAL A 36 -12.44 9.30 9.79
CA VAL A 36 -12.76 9.39 8.36
C VAL A 36 -13.76 10.51 8.10
N GLU A 37 -13.33 11.42 7.24
CA GLU A 37 -14.14 12.50 6.72
C GLU A 37 -14.41 12.26 5.23
N ILE A 38 -15.64 12.55 4.79
CA ILE A 38 -16.08 12.34 3.40
C ILE A 38 -16.64 13.65 2.87
N GLU A 39 -16.01 14.17 1.81
CA GLU A 39 -16.43 15.38 1.12
C GLU A 39 -16.67 15.08 -0.37
N GLY A 40 -17.92 14.84 -0.73
CA GLY A 40 -18.29 14.49 -2.11
C GLY A 40 -17.64 13.16 -2.54
N THR A 41 -16.62 13.23 -3.40
CA THR A 41 -15.85 12.06 -3.85
C THR A 41 -14.52 11.89 -3.13
N LYS A 42 -14.20 12.78 -2.19
CA LYS A 42 -12.97 12.73 -1.41
C LYS A 42 -13.22 12.02 -0.10
N VAL A 43 -12.27 11.19 0.31
CA VAL A 43 -12.23 10.52 1.59
C VAL A 43 -10.90 10.87 2.24
N LYS A 44 -10.96 11.45 3.43
CA LYS A 44 -9.79 11.79 4.23
C LYS A 44 -9.71 10.85 5.42
N PHE A 45 -8.57 10.19 5.59
CA PHE A 45 -8.27 9.35 6.74
C PHE A 45 -7.29 10.08 7.66
N GLU A 46 -7.69 10.32 8.90
CA GLU A 46 -6.85 10.92 9.94
C GLU A 46 -6.85 10.06 11.21
N PHE A 47 -5.70 9.49 11.55
CA PHE A 47 -5.59 8.62 12.71
C PHE A 47 -4.15 8.44 13.20
N ARG A 48 -4.04 8.09 14.48
CA ARG A 48 -2.78 7.66 15.09
C ARG A 48 -2.56 6.17 14.83
N GLY A 49 -1.52 5.83 14.08
CA GLY A 49 -1.16 4.47 13.69
C GLY A 49 -0.16 3.77 14.63
N LYS A 50 0.47 2.71 14.11
CA LYS A 50 1.48 1.90 14.82
C LYS A 50 2.65 2.79 15.27
N SER A 51 3.15 2.52 16.49
CA SER A 51 4.22 3.31 17.12
C SER A 51 3.88 4.79 17.34
N GLY A 52 2.59 5.14 17.28
CA GLY A 52 2.10 6.47 17.55
C GLY A 52 2.31 7.48 16.43
N VAL A 53 2.63 7.03 15.22
CA VAL A 53 2.78 7.86 14.01
C VAL A 53 1.40 8.36 13.57
N ASP A 54 1.27 9.66 13.34
CA ASP A 54 0.04 10.24 12.80
C ASP A 54 0.00 10.05 11.28
N HIS A 55 -1.17 9.67 10.78
CA HIS A 55 -1.44 9.45 9.36
C HIS A 55 -2.52 10.42 8.90
N GLU A 56 -2.27 11.08 7.78
CA GLU A 56 -3.22 11.89 7.03
C GLU A 56 -3.15 11.43 5.56
N ILE A 57 -4.22 10.82 5.07
CA ILE A 57 -4.27 10.23 3.73
C ILE A 57 -5.56 10.69 3.04
N GLU A 58 -5.43 11.29 1.86
CA GLU A 58 -6.56 11.68 1.02
C GLU A 58 -6.70 10.72 -0.16
N LEU A 59 -7.91 10.27 -0.42
CA LEU A 59 -8.29 9.45 -1.57
C LEU A 59 -9.44 10.11 -2.30
N LYS A 60 -9.37 10.18 -3.64
CA LYS A 60 -10.46 10.70 -4.47
C LYS A 60 -11.04 9.57 -5.32
N ASP A 61 -12.09 8.93 -4.82
CA ASP A 61 -12.81 7.87 -5.52
C ASP A 61 -14.30 7.92 -5.15
N ARG A 62 -15.17 8.15 -6.13
CA ARG A 62 -16.61 8.28 -5.93
C ARG A 62 -17.23 6.99 -5.38
N ARG A 63 -16.81 5.83 -5.87
CA ARG A 63 -17.35 4.53 -5.47
C ARG A 63 -16.95 4.22 -4.03
N LEU A 64 -15.67 4.40 -3.70
CA LEU A 64 -15.17 4.17 -2.34
C LEU A 64 -15.80 5.16 -1.35
N ALA A 65 -15.90 6.45 -1.70
CA ALA A 65 -16.58 7.44 -0.86
C ALA A 65 -18.03 7.03 -0.55
N ASN A 66 -18.79 6.59 -1.54
CA ASN A 66 -20.17 6.13 -1.35
C ASN A 66 -20.25 4.89 -0.44
N ILE A 67 -19.39 3.89 -0.64
CA ILE A 67 -19.40 2.68 0.17
C ILE A 67 -19.03 3.00 1.62
N ILE A 68 -17.98 3.80 1.84
CA ILE A 68 -17.55 4.19 3.19
C ILE A 68 -18.64 5.02 3.89
N LYS A 69 -19.35 5.88 3.15
CA LYS A 69 -20.50 6.63 3.68
C LYS A 69 -21.61 5.69 4.16
N GLN A 70 -21.98 4.69 3.36
CA GLN A 70 -22.97 3.68 3.75
C GLN A 70 -22.53 2.93 5.01
N CYS A 71 -21.25 2.60 5.12
CA CYS A 71 -20.67 1.99 6.32
C CYS A 71 -20.78 2.92 7.56
N GLN A 72 -20.59 4.23 7.41
CA GLN A 72 -20.73 5.22 8.50
C GLN A 72 -22.18 5.39 8.99
N GLU A 73 -23.17 5.19 8.10
CA GLU A 73 -24.60 5.27 8.43
C GLU A 73 -25.06 4.11 9.34
N ILE A 74 -24.32 2.99 9.36
CA ILE A 74 -24.60 1.87 10.25
C ILE A 74 -24.20 2.23 11.69
N PRO A 75 -25.08 2.03 12.71
CA PRO A 75 -24.74 2.33 14.10
C PRO A 75 -23.49 1.60 14.60
N GLY A 76 -22.63 2.27 15.37
CA GLY A 76 -21.39 1.72 15.94
C GLY A 76 -20.19 2.65 15.75
N TYR A 77 -19.06 2.34 16.38
CA TYR A 77 -17.87 3.21 16.33
C TYR A 77 -16.96 2.91 15.14
N GLU A 78 -16.80 1.62 14.83
CA GLU A 78 -15.98 1.07 13.75
C GLU A 78 -16.55 1.51 12.40
N ILE A 79 -15.70 1.69 11.39
CA ILE A 79 -16.18 2.09 10.06
C ILE A 79 -16.67 0.88 9.28
N PHE A 80 -15.82 -0.13 9.07
CA PHE A 80 -16.13 -1.23 8.16
C PHE A 80 -17.13 -2.21 8.78
N LYS A 81 -18.39 -1.96 8.48
CA LYS A 81 -19.56 -2.71 8.92
C LYS A 81 -20.51 -2.90 7.73
N TYR A 82 -21.31 -3.94 7.79
CA TYR A 82 -22.37 -4.21 6.82
C TYR A 82 -23.51 -4.99 7.49
N TYR A 83 -24.65 -5.07 6.83
CA TYR A 83 -25.72 -6.00 7.19
C TYR A 83 -25.61 -7.24 6.30
N ASP A 84 -25.63 -8.42 6.90
CA ASP A 84 -25.66 -9.67 6.15
C ASP A 84 -27.08 -9.99 5.62
N GLU A 85 -27.22 -11.14 4.96
CA GLU A 85 -28.49 -11.59 4.37
C GLU A 85 -29.60 -11.79 5.41
N SER A 86 -29.25 -12.02 6.67
CA SER A 86 -30.21 -12.15 7.78
C SER A 86 -30.60 -10.80 8.38
N GLY A 87 -30.00 -9.70 7.90
CA GLY A 87 -30.17 -8.37 8.46
C GLY A 87 -29.38 -8.14 9.75
N GLU A 88 -28.47 -9.05 10.10
CA GLU A 88 -27.59 -8.91 11.25
C GLU A 88 -26.38 -8.03 10.89
N ARG A 89 -25.98 -7.19 11.85
CA ARG A 89 -24.84 -6.29 11.66
C ARG A 89 -23.54 -7.05 11.87
N GLN A 90 -22.71 -7.06 10.85
CA GLN A 90 -21.36 -7.63 10.87
C GLN A 90 -20.29 -6.54 10.84
N PHE A 91 -19.10 -6.91 11.30
CA PHE A 91 -17.89 -6.10 11.25
C PHE A 91 -16.87 -6.79 10.34
N VAL A 92 -16.01 -6.01 9.70
CA VAL A 92 -14.89 -6.56 8.92
C VAL A 92 -13.61 -6.39 9.72
N ASP A 93 -13.00 -7.49 10.13
CA ASP A 93 -11.73 -7.52 10.83
C ASP A 93 -10.56 -7.98 9.94
N SER A 94 -9.35 -8.06 10.53
CA SER A 94 -8.16 -8.48 9.78
C SER A 94 -8.20 -9.93 9.31
N GLY A 95 -8.89 -10.80 10.04
CA GLY A 95 -9.10 -12.20 9.69
C GLY A 95 -9.95 -12.30 8.43
N ASP A 96 -11.11 -11.63 8.41
CA ASP A 96 -12.02 -11.61 7.26
C ASP A 96 -11.31 -11.17 5.96
N VAL A 97 -10.46 -10.15 6.05
CA VAL A 97 -9.73 -9.63 4.89
C VAL A 97 -8.69 -10.63 4.39
N ASN A 98 -7.93 -11.28 5.27
CA ASN A 98 -6.93 -12.26 4.86
C ASN A 98 -7.61 -13.55 4.33
N GLU A 99 -8.72 -13.97 4.92
CA GLU A 99 -9.52 -15.08 4.40
C GLU A 99 -10.02 -14.77 2.99
N TYR A 100 -10.60 -13.58 2.78
CA TYR A 100 -11.03 -13.14 1.46
C TYR A 100 -9.87 -13.13 0.44
N LEU A 101 -8.68 -12.65 0.81
CA LEU A 101 -7.50 -12.69 -0.06
C LEU A 101 -7.10 -14.11 -0.44
N GLN A 102 -7.12 -15.04 0.51
CA GLN A 102 -6.82 -16.45 0.24
C GLN A 102 -7.85 -17.07 -0.70
N GLN A 103 -9.15 -16.78 -0.48
CA GLN A 103 -10.24 -17.29 -1.31
C GLN A 103 -10.14 -16.84 -2.78
N ILE A 104 -9.83 -15.56 -3.03
CA ILE A 104 -9.80 -15.03 -4.39
C ILE A 104 -8.48 -15.33 -5.13
N THR A 105 -7.38 -15.52 -4.41
CA THR A 105 -6.06 -15.76 -5.03
C THR A 105 -5.66 -17.23 -5.08
N GLY A 106 -6.23 -18.07 -4.21
CA GLY A 106 -5.80 -19.46 -4.02
C GLY A 106 -4.35 -19.58 -3.52
N ARG A 107 -3.79 -18.51 -2.95
CA ARG A 107 -2.39 -18.39 -2.53
C ARG A 107 -2.32 -17.78 -1.13
N ASP A 108 -1.16 -17.92 -0.49
CA ASP A 108 -0.89 -17.41 0.85
C ASP A 108 -0.57 -15.90 0.87
N PHE A 109 -1.35 -15.10 0.15
CA PHE A 109 -1.27 -13.65 0.20
C PHE A 109 -2.01 -13.10 1.42
N THR A 110 -1.46 -12.05 1.99
CA THR A 110 -1.96 -11.36 3.17
C THR A 110 -2.01 -9.85 2.93
N ALA A 111 -2.71 -9.13 3.81
CA ALA A 111 -2.73 -7.68 3.78
C ALA A 111 -1.35 -7.03 3.95
N LYS A 112 -0.34 -7.76 4.44
CA LYS A 112 1.05 -7.28 4.53
C LYS A 112 1.68 -7.15 3.15
N ASP A 113 1.30 -8.00 2.20
CA ASP A 113 1.94 -8.09 0.89
C ASP A 113 1.65 -6.87 0.02
N PHE A 114 0.49 -6.23 0.19
CA PHE A 114 0.18 -4.92 -0.41
C PHE A 114 1.23 -3.88 -0.05
N ARG A 115 1.71 -3.86 1.19
CA ARG A 115 2.70 -2.88 1.64
C ARG A 115 4.11 -3.20 1.16
N THR A 116 4.44 -4.47 0.93
CA THR A 116 5.73 -4.86 0.34
C THR A 116 5.76 -4.60 -1.17
N TRP A 117 4.64 -4.82 -1.86
CA TRP A 117 4.47 -4.40 -3.24
C TRP A 117 4.60 -2.88 -3.36
N ALA A 118 3.81 -2.13 -2.60
CA ALA A 118 3.85 -0.68 -2.58
C ALA A 118 5.24 -0.12 -2.24
N GLY A 119 5.92 -0.67 -1.22
CA GLY A 119 7.27 -0.22 -0.88
C GLY A 119 8.28 -0.44 -2.01
N THR A 120 8.12 -1.51 -2.77
CA THR A 120 8.98 -1.82 -3.91
C THR A 120 8.67 -0.92 -5.11
N LEU A 121 7.39 -0.73 -5.43
CA LEU A 121 6.93 0.16 -6.49
C LEU A 121 7.34 1.62 -6.24
N LEU A 122 7.04 2.15 -5.06
CA LEU A 122 7.40 3.51 -4.68
C LEU A 122 8.91 3.72 -4.68
N ALA A 123 9.71 2.71 -4.34
CA ALA A 123 11.16 2.83 -4.42
C ALA A 123 11.66 2.97 -5.86
N ALA A 124 11.04 2.28 -6.83
CA ALA A 124 11.38 2.42 -8.23
C ALA A 124 11.05 3.83 -8.75
N ILE A 125 9.84 4.31 -8.45
CA ILE A 125 9.37 5.66 -8.83
C ILE A 125 10.26 6.75 -8.22
N GLU A 126 10.56 6.67 -6.92
CA GLU A 126 11.42 7.65 -6.24
C GLU A 126 12.85 7.67 -6.81
N LEU A 127 13.37 6.50 -7.23
CA LEU A 127 14.68 6.41 -7.87
C LEU A 127 14.67 6.96 -9.29
N GLU A 128 13.58 6.79 -10.02
CA GLU A 128 13.35 7.45 -11.31
C GLU A 128 13.34 8.97 -11.17
N GLU A 129 12.58 9.50 -10.21
CA GLU A 129 12.50 10.94 -9.94
C GLU A 129 13.86 11.54 -9.53
N LEU A 130 14.67 10.79 -8.78
CA LEU A 130 16.03 11.20 -8.41
C LEU A 130 17.00 11.19 -9.60
N GLY A 131 16.65 10.51 -10.70
CA GLY A 131 17.36 10.53 -11.97
C GLY A 131 18.69 9.81 -11.97
N GLU A 132 19.48 10.09 -13.02
CA GLU A 132 20.81 9.52 -13.24
C GLU A 132 21.82 9.94 -12.15
N PHE A 133 22.94 9.22 -12.10
CA PHE A 133 24.05 9.51 -11.20
C PHE A 133 25.39 9.39 -11.93
N GLU A 134 26.37 10.16 -11.48
CA GLU A 134 27.71 10.22 -12.09
C GLU A 134 28.74 9.37 -11.33
N SER A 135 28.37 8.86 -10.15
CA SER A 135 29.27 8.06 -9.30
C SER A 135 28.54 7.09 -8.38
N GLU A 136 29.21 6.02 -7.95
CA GLU A 136 28.66 5.09 -6.95
C GLU A 136 28.24 5.79 -5.64
N THR A 137 28.96 6.83 -5.23
CA THR A 137 28.63 7.57 -4.01
C THR A 137 27.31 8.32 -4.19
N GLN A 138 27.07 8.89 -5.36
CA GLN A 138 25.78 9.51 -5.67
C GLN A 138 24.66 8.48 -5.76
N ALA A 139 24.87 7.33 -6.41
CA ALA A 139 23.89 6.24 -6.44
C ALA A 139 23.48 5.79 -5.02
N LYS A 140 24.47 5.59 -4.12
CA LYS A 140 24.22 5.22 -2.72
C LYS A 140 23.45 6.31 -1.95
N LYS A 141 23.71 7.59 -2.23
CA LYS A 141 22.95 8.72 -1.66
C LYS A 141 21.51 8.72 -2.15
N ASN A 142 21.28 8.56 -3.45
CA ASN A 142 19.95 8.53 -4.06
C ASN A 142 19.12 7.38 -3.48
N ILE A 143 19.68 6.17 -3.40
CA ILE A 143 19.02 5.03 -2.75
C ILE A 143 18.68 5.31 -1.28
N THR A 144 19.59 5.94 -0.55
CA THR A 144 19.31 6.29 0.85
C THR A 144 18.16 7.29 0.97
N GLN A 145 18.07 8.24 0.04
CA GLN A 145 16.99 9.22 -0.01
C GLN A 145 15.66 8.56 -0.39
N ALA A 146 15.61 7.77 -1.46
CA ALA A 146 14.42 7.02 -1.87
C ALA A 146 13.88 6.15 -0.71
N ILE A 147 14.75 5.40 -0.03
CA ILE A 147 14.35 4.59 1.13
C ILE A 147 13.77 5.45 2.26
N LYS A 148 14.30 6.66 2.51
CA LYS A 148 13.74 7.57 3.53
C LYS A 148 12.36 8.06 3.13
N ASN A 149 12.17 8.44 1.88
CA ASN A 149 10.90 8.92 1.35
C ASN A 149 9.83 7.81 1.42
N VAL A 150 10.11 6.62 0.88
CA VAL A 150 9.22 5.45 0.97
C VAL A 150 8.91 5.07 2.42
N ALA A 151 9.92 5.10 3.30
CA ALA A 151 9.70 4.82 4.72
C ALA A 151 8.75 5.83 5.37
N CYS A 152 8.84 7.11 5.00
CA CYS A 152 7.92 8.15 5.46
C CYS A 152 6.50 7.86 4.97
N GLN A 153 6.32 7.62 3.68
CA GLN A 153 5.02 7.31 3.08
C GLN A 153 4.35 6.08 3.73
N LEU A 154 5.12 5.01 3.98
CA LEU A 154 4.62 3.80 4.62
C LEU A 154 4.51 3.89 6.16
N GLY A 155 4.98 4.96 6.78
CA GLY A 155 5.08 5.11 8.25
C GLY A 155 5.96 4.04 8.90
N ASN A 156 7.13 3.77 8.31
CA ASN A 156 8.14 2.81 8.76
C ASN A 156 9.45 3.52 9.18
N ARG A 157 10.32 2.85 9.95
CA ARG A 157 11.72 3.29 10.09
C ARG A 157 12.48 2.97 8.80
N PRO A 158 13.43 3.81 8.33
CA PRO A 158 14.17 3.57 7.08
C PRO A 158 14.85 2.20 6.99
N ALA A 159 15.54 1.78 8.06
CA ALA A 159 16.19 0.46 8.10
C ALA A 159 15.19 -0.70 7.98
N THR A 160 14.01 -0.57 8.60
CA THR A 160 12.93 -1.57 8.49
C THR A 160 12.32 -1.56 7.08
N CYS A 161 12.13 -0.38 6.49
CA CYS A 161 11.60 -0.24 5.12
C CYS A 161 12.51 -0.94 4.11
N ARG A 162 13.82 -0.61 4.13
CA ARG A 162 14.81 -1.23 3.24
C ARG A 162 14.86 -2.75 3.39
N LYS A 163 14.81 -3.26 4.62
CA LYS A 163 15.00 -4.69 4.88
C LYS A 163 13.77 -5.54 4.56
N TYR A 164 12.56 -5.01 4.73
CA TYR A 164 11.34 -5.82 4.73
C TYR A 164 10.25 -5.37 3.75
N TYR A 165 10.38 -4.21 3.11
CA TYR A 165 9.34 -3.64 2.25
C TYR A 165 9.82 -3.28 0.85
N VAL A 166 11.13 -3.25 0.60
CA VAL A 166 11.69 -2.93 -0.72
C VAL A 166 12.44 -4.15 -1.23
N HIS A 167 12.04 -4.66 -2.40
CA HIS A 167 12.75 -5.75 -3.04
C HIS A 167 14.17 -5.31 -3.46
N PRO A 168 15.23 -6.06 -3.14
CA PRO A 168 16.61 -5.64 -3.40
C PRO A 168 16.92 -5.44 -4.89
N ALA A 169 16.28 -6.22 -5.77
CA ALA A 169 16.46 -6.11 -7.22
C ALA A 169 16.18 -4.70 -7.77
N ILE A 170 15.24 -3.94 -7.18
CA ILE A 170 15.00 -2.55 -7.58
C ILE A 170 16.22 -1.68 -7.26
N LEU A 171 16.80 -1.83 -6.06
CA LEU A 171 17.98 -1.08 -5.67
C LEU A 171 19.19 -1.46 -6.52
N GLU A 172 19.36 -2.75 -6.82
CA GLU A 172 20.44 -3.27 -7.66
C GLU A 172 20.31 -2.78 -9.11
N SER A 173 19.12 -2.79 -9.68
CA SER A 173 18.83 -2.27 -11.03
C SER A 173 19.10 -0.76 -11.14
N TYR A 174 18.90 0.01 -10.07
CA TYR A 174 19.32 1.40 -10.07
C TYR A 174 20.84 1.52 -10.02
N GLN A 175 21.52 0.77 -9.14
CA GLN A 175 22.98 0.83 -9.01
C GLN A 175 23.74 0.44 -10.27
N ASN A 176 23.21 -0.49 -11.05
CA ASN A 176 23.83 -0.93 -12.31
C ASN A 176 23.35 -0.12 -13.54
N GLY A 177 22.47 0.86 -13.33
CA GLY A 177 21.97 1.77 -14.37
C GLY A 177 20.85 1.20 -15.26
N SER A 178 20.31 0.01 -14.98
CA SER A 178 19.26 -0.60 -15.80
C SER A 178 17.84 -0.14 -15.45
N LEU A 179 17.60 0.43 -14.27
CA LEU A 179 16.25 0.87 -13.86
C LEU A 179 15.69 1.98 -14.75
N LEU A 180 16.44 3.08 -14.92
CA LEU A 180 15.93 4.28 -15.60
C LEU A 180 15.58 4.04 -17.07
N PRO A 181 16.40 3.31 -17.86
CA PRO A 181 16.02 2.94 -19.22
C PRO A 181 14.69 2.16 -19.27
N LEU A 182 14.50 1.18 -18.37
CA LEU A 182 13.28 0.38 -18.33
C LEU A 182 12.05 1.22 -17.99
N MET A 183 12.15 2.12 -17.00
CA MET A 183 11.05 3.03 -16.65
C MET A 183 10.71 3.95 -17.83
N SER A 184 11.73 4.51 -18.50
CA SER A 184 11.56 5.39 -19.66
C SER A 184 10.91 4.70 -20.87
N GLU A 185 11.21 3.42 -21.13
CA GLU A 185 10.60 2.63 -22.22
C GLU A 185 9.10 2.38 -22.05
N THR A 186 8.59 2.58 -20.84
CA THR A 186 7.16 2.45 -20.51
C THR A 186 6.44 3.79 -20.43
N ALA A 187 7.17 4.90 -20.41
CA ALA A 187 6.60 6.25 -20.46
C ALA A 187 5.78 6.45 -21.74
N GLY A 188 4.46 6.63 -21.58
CA GLY A 188 3.53 6.86 -22.69
C GLY A 188 2.85 5.62 -23.27
N LYS A 189 3.09 4.42 -22.72
CA LYS A 189 2.23 3.26 -22.98
C LYS A 189 1.00 3.36 -22.09
N GLU A 190 -0.15 3.67 -22.65
CA GLU A 190 -1.41 3.55 -21.91
C GLU A 190 -1.66 2.07 -21.58
N SER A 191 -1.99 1.79 -20.32
CA SER A 191 -2.54 0.49 -19.93
C SER A 191 -3.84 0.29 -20.69
N ALA A 192 -3.90 -0.73 -21.55
CA ALA A 192 -5.05 -1.01 -22.40
C ALA A 192 -6.22 -1.70 -21.66
N SER A 193 -6.11 -1.90 -20.33
CA SER A 193 -7.02 -2.71 -19.51
C SER A 193 -6.98 -2.35 -18.02
N ASP A 194 -7.84 -2.97 -17.20
CA ASP A 194 -7.77 -2.97 -15.72
C ASP A 194 -6.50 -3.71 -15.18
N GLU A 195 -5.39 -3.65 -15.93
CA GLU A 195 -4.12 -4.31 -15.64
C GLU A 195 -3.12 -3.34 -15.00
N LEU A 196 -2.01 -3.92 -14.54
CA LEU A 196 -0.86 -3.25 -13.91
C LEU A 196 -0.48 -1.95 -14.61
N SER A 197 -0.18 -0.91 -13.83
CA SER A 197 0.37 0.35 -14.33
C SER A 197 1.69 0.14 -15.08
N PRO A 198 2.12 1.07 -15.94
CA PRO A 198 3.41 1.00 -16.61
C PRO A 198 4.58 0.76 -15.62
N GLU A 199 4.59 1.47 -14.50
CA GLU A 199 5.58 1.33 -13.43
C GLU A 199 5.49 -0.05 -12.75
N GLU A 200 4.28 -0.56 -12.51
CA GLU A 200 4.06 -1.89 -11.97
C GLU A 200 4.56 -3.00 -12.91
N GLN A 201 4.42 -2.82 -14.22
CA GLN A 201 4.93 -3.75 -15.23
C GLN A 201 6.46 -3.80 -15.21
N VAL A 202 7.13 -2.63 -15.15
CA VAL A 202 8.60 -2.56 -15.05
C VAL A 202 9.09 -3.22 -13.77
N VAL A 203 8.46 -2.90 -12.63
CA VAL A 203 8.81 -3.50 -11.34
C VAL A 203 8.64 -5.01 -11.37
N LEU A 204 7.53 -5.50 -11.93
CA LEU A 204 7.28 -6.93 -12.09
C LEU A 204 8.35 -7.59 -12.97
N GLN A 205 8.69 -6.98 -14.10
CA GLN A 205 9.75 -7.45 -15.00
C GLN A 205 11.10 -7.58 -14.27
N ILE A 206 11.51 -6.55 -13.52
CA ILE A 206 12.77 -6.55 -12.78
C ILE A 206 12.78 -7.67 -11.73
N ILE A 207 11.68 -7.83 -10.99
CA ILE A 207 11.58 -8.87 -9.96
C ILE A 207 11.60 -10.27 -10.58
N GLN A 208 10.86 -10.50 -11.67
CA GLN A 208 10.83 -11.80 -12.35
C GLN A 208 12.20 -12.21 -12.89
N GLN A 209 13.01 -11.27 -13.38
CA GLN A 209 14.38 -11.54 -13.83
C GLN A 209 15.33 -11.84 -12.67
N ALA A 210 15.05 -11.33 -11.47
CA ALA A 210 15.85 -11.55 -10.28
C ALA A 210 15.50 -12.84 -9.53
N ILE A 211 14.33 -13.43 -9.78
CA ILE A 211 13.93 -14.73 -9.21
C ILE A 211 14.64 -15.82 -10.02
N PRO A 212 15.50 -16.66 -9.41
CA PRO A 212 16.06 -17.80 -10.10
C PRO A 212 14.92 -18.72 -10.59
N LEU A 213 15.00 -19.18 -11.84
CA LEU A 213 14.05 -20.14 -12.38
C LEU A 213 13.96 -21.34 -11.43
N PRO A 214 12.74 -21.83 -11.11
CA PRO A 214 12.62 -23.04 -10.33
C PRO A 214 13.35 -24.18 -11.06
N GLU A 215 14.19 -24.91 -10.32
CA GLU A 215 14.83 -26.16 -10.78
C GLU A 215 13.80 -27.19 -11.24
#